data_AF-A0A1Q4WN26-F1
#
_entry.id   AF-A0A1Q4WN26-F1
#
_cell.length_a   1.000
_cell.length_b   1.000
_cell.length_c   1.000
_cell.angle_alpha   90.00
_cell.angle_beta   90.00
_cell.angle_gamma   90.00
#
_symmetry.space_group_name_H-M   'P 1'
#
loop_
_entity.id
_entity.type
_entity.pdbx_description
1 polymer ?
#
loop_
_entity_poly.entity_id
_entity_poly.type
_entity_poly.pdbx_seq_one_letter_code
_entity_poly.pdbx_strand_id
1 'polypeptide(L)'
;MPVRRGLAPLDERLSEPERLCAERLRELRERIGLTSEELADRLSGDGISIDSTRLSKFLNGREVPRREIAARLHLLVAEREGVPVDADELARTRSAMYAAARVRSPLQAREFELATAHEDLCRHRARTVQELADLRNELEDERKRRKDAEAALENLGIRSREEARMLTGERDAALDRIAQLENQIRQAGAVLRLRERDVAALDQLMSATDTELVLWEMGGPGGLTGIRAAVVCLRDADEDAAADRLIERIACGYSVRDVMRLVAEFEAMRRVYDSTGVERALARLRKPVDLFHWLSGEGRESKARSDVLTAVASFAPVEHLVRIHKACVEHGSSELDQALRKAMVAERRAVPEDIDDVWAEDLRKGLAALKEWRATSP
;
A
#
# COMPACT_ATOMS: atom_id res chain seq x y z
N MET A 1 -104.91 -18.13 -2.44
CA MET A 1 -103.60 -18.81 -2.33
C MET A 1 -103.59 -19.97 -3.32
N PRO A 2 -102.88 -19.88 -4.46
CA PRO A 2 -102.86 -20.99 -5.41
C PRO A 2 -102.11 -22.17 -4.79
N VAL A 3 -102.74 -23.34 -4.85
CA VAL A 3 -102.30 -24.59 -4.22
C VAL A 3 -101.01 -25.08 -4.88
N ARG A 4 -99.91 -25.12 -4.09
CA ARG A 4 -98.65 -25.74 -4.50
C ARG A 4 -98.89 -27.25 -4.69
N ARG A 5 -99.03 -27.73 -5.92
CA ARG A 5 -98.98 -29.17 -6.22
C ARG A 5 -97.58 -29.67 -5.85
N GLY A 6 -97.48 -30.47 -4.78
CA GLY A 6 -96.25 -31.18 -4.42
C GLY A 6 -95.79 -32.02 -5.61
N LEU A 7 -94.50 -31.95 -5.94
CA LEU A 7 -93.91 -32.84 -6.93
C LEU A 7 -94.04 -34.29 -6.43
N ALA A 8 -94.37 -35.22 -7.33
CA ALA A 8 -94.42 -36.64 -7.00
C ALA A 8 -93.05 -37.16 -6.49
N PRO A 9 -93.03 -38.21 -5.65
CA PRO A 9 -91.79 -38.89 -5.30
C PRO A 9 -91.03 -39.30 -6.56
N LEU A 10 -89.69 -39.22 -6.52
CA LEU A 10 -88.85 -39.60 -7.65
C LEU A 10 -89.03 -41.09 -7.97
N ASP A 11 -89.04 -41.42 -9.26
CA ASP A 11 -89.23 -42.78 -9.75
C ASP A 11 -88.10 -43.69 -9.25
N GLU A 12 -88.44 -44.85 -8.68
CA GLU A 12 -87.50 -45.83 -8.14
C GLU A 12 -86.60 -46.45 -9.22
N ARG A 13 -86.99 -46.31 -10.50
CA ARG A 13 -86.24 -46.83 -11.66
C ARG A 13 -85.09 -45.94 -12.12
N LEU A 14 -84.94 -44.74 -11.57
CA LEU A 14 -83.84 -43.82 -11.90
C LEU A 14 -82.53 -44.30 -11.29
N SER A 15 -81.43 -44.11 -12.01
CA SER A 15 -80.09 -44.38 -11.48
C SER A 15 -79.76 -43.40 -10.33
N GLU A 16 -78.90 -43.82 -9.40
CA GLU A 16 -78.47 -42.99 -8.26
C GLU A 16 -77.96 -41.59 -8.69
N PRO A 17 -77.14 -41.43 -9.76
CA PRO A 17 -76.71 -40.11 -10.23
C PRO A 17 -77.85 -39.23 -10.76
N GLU A 18 -78.84 -39.82 -11.43
CA GLU A 18 -80.01 -39.09 -11.94
C GLU A 18 -80.92 -38.62 -10.80
N ARG A 19 -81.08 -39.43 -9.74
CA ARG A 19 -81.84 -39.06 -8.54
C ARG A 19 -81.18 -37.90 -7.81
N LEU A 20 -79.87 -37.99 -7.55
CA LEU A 20 -79.09 -36.91 -6.92
C LEU A 20 -79.18 -35.59 -7.71
N CYS A 21 -79.08 -35.66 -9.04
CA CYS A 21 -79.24 -34.48 -9.89
C CYS A 21 -80.66 -33.88 -9.77
N ALA A 22 -81.70 -34.72 -9.83
CA ALA A 22 -83.09 -34.25 -9.73
C ALA A 22 -83.41 -33.66 -8.35
N GLU A 23 -82.93 -34.27 -7.27
CA GLU A 23 -83.06 -33.76 -5.90
C GLU A 23 -82.39 -32.39 -5.76
N ARG A 24 -81.17 -32.23 -6.28
CA ARG A 24 -80.48 -30.95 -6.25
C ARG A 24 -81.22 -29.86 -7.00
N LEU A 25 -81.79 -30.17 -8.17
CA LEU A 25 -82.59 -29.22 -8.95
C LEU A 25 -83.91 -28.87 -8.24
N ARG A 26 -84.52 -29.82 -7.51
CA ARG A 26 -85.70 -29.57 -6.67
C ARG A 26 -85.38 -28.64 -5.51
N GLU A 27 -84.27 -28.87 -4.80
CA GLU A 27 -83.79 -28.02 -3.72
C GLU A 27 -83.55 -26.58 -4.19
N LEU A 28 -82.86 -26.40 -5.33
CA LEU A 28 -82.64 -25.08 -5.91
C LEU A 28 -83.96 -24.40 -6.29
N ARG A 29 -84.92 -25.15 -6.87
CA ARG A 29 -86.25 -24.62 -7.17
C ARG A 29 -87.00 -24.18 -5.91
N GLU A 30 -86.92 -24.95 -4.83
CA GLU A 30 -87.57 -24.63 -3.55
C GLU A 30 -87.03 -23.34 -2.96
N ARG A 31 -85.70 -23.14 -3.01
CA ARG A 31 -85.04 -21.89 -2.59
C ARG A 31 -85.43 -20.69 -3.44
N ILE A 32 -85.56 -20.86 -4.75
CA ILE A 32 -86.01 -19.78 -5.66
C ILE A 32 -87.47 -19.36 -5.37
N GLY A 33 -88.32 -20.30 -4.92
CA GLY A 33 -89.68 -20.02 -4.48
C GLY A 33 -90.69 -19.63 -5.59
N LEU A 34 -90.31 -19.76 -6.86
CA LEU A 34 -91.14 -19.44 -8.03
C LEU A 34 -92.05 -20.60 -8.45
N THR A 35 -93.14 -20.28 -9.17
CA THR A 35 -93.95 -21.31 -9.84
C THR A 35 -93.17 -21.97 -10.98
N SER A 36 -93.58 -23.17 -11.42
CA SER A 36 -92.90 -23.89 -12.51
C SER A 36 -92.99 -23.17 -13.85
N GLU A 37 -94.04 -22.38 -14.08
CA GLU A 37 -94.20 -21.57 -15.31
C GLU A 37 -93.25 -20.37 -15.26
N GLU A 38 -93.27 -19.60 -14.18
CA GLU A 38 -92.36 -18.45 -14.00
C GLU A 38 -90.88 -18.86 -14.00
N LEU A 39 -90.55 -20.02 -13.42
CA LEU A 39 -89.18 -20.53 -13.43
C LEU A 39 -88.76 -20.97 -14.83
N ALA A 40 -89.65 -21.60 -15.61
CA ALA A 40 -89.35 -21.99 -16.98
C ALA A 40 -89.14 -20.75 -17.89
N ASP A 41 -89.96 -19.71 -17.70
CA ASP A 41 -89.83 -18.44 -18.40
C ASP A 41 -88.53 -17.72 -18.06
N ARG A 42 -88.14 -17.66 -16.78
CA ARG A 42 -86.87 -17.02 -16.36
C ARG A 42 -85.62 -17.81 -16.74
N LEU A 43 -85.71 -19.13 -16.84
CA LEU A 43 -84.61 -19.95 -17.33
C LEU A 43 -84.49 -19.91 -18.86
N SER A 44 -85.54 -19.50 -19.56
CA SER A 44 -85.54 -19.30 -21.01
C SER A 44 -84.81 -18.01 -21.39
N GLY A 45 -83.86 -18.10 -22.32
CA GLY A 45 -82.97 -17.00 -22.72
C GLY A 45 -81.74 -17.49 -23.47
N ASP A 46 -81.01 -16.61 -24.17
CA ASP A 46 -79.82 -16.91 -25.00
C ASP A 46 -79.93 -18.21 -25.82
N GLY A 47 -81.00 -18.36 -26.61
CA GLY A 47 -81.18 -19.50 -27.51
C GLY A 47 -81.61 -20.82 -26.85
N ILE A 48 -81.89 -20.83 -25.55
CA ILE A 48 -82.45 -21.98 -24.83
C ILE A 48 -83.92 -21.69 -24.50
N SER A 49 -84.84 -22.47 -25.06
CA SER A 49 -86.27 -22.46 -24.70
C SER A 49 -86.60 -23.63 -23.77
N ILE A 50 -87.17 -23.32 -22.61
CA ILE A 50 -87.60 -24.30 -21.61
C ILE A 50 -89.07 -24.04 -21.34
N ASP A 51 -89.92 -24.99 -21.71
CA ASP A 51 -91.32 -24.98 -21.30
C ASP A 51 -91.50 -25.64 -19.93
N SER A 52 -92.65 -25.40 -19.29
CA SER A 52 -92.98 -25.99 -17.99
C SER A 52 -92.96 -27.53 -18.01
N THR A 53 -93.26 -28.14 -19.17
CA THR A 53 -93.20 -29.59 -19.39
C THR A 53 -91.77 -30.13 -19.33
N ARG A 54 -90.81 -29.47 -19.99
CA ARG A 54 -89.40 -29.88 -19.99
C ARG A 54 -88.73 -29.59 -18.66
N LEU A 55 -89.07 -28.48 -18.01
CA LEU A 55 -88.66 -28.23 -16.63
C LEU A 55 -89.15 -29.34 -15.68
N SER A 56 -90.39 -29.80 -15.85
CA SER A 56 -90.91 -30.95 -15.09
C SER A 56 -90.14 -32.24 -15.38
N LYS A 57 -89.67 -32.46 -16.60
CA LYS A 57 -88.80 -33.62 -16.93
C LYS A 57 -87.45 -33.52 -16.20
N PHE A 58 -86.84 -32.33 -16.14
CA PHE A 58 -85.60 -32.11 -15.38
C PHE A 58 -85.78 -32.38 -13.89
N LEU A 59 -86.82 -31.81 -13.28
CA LEU A 59 -87.11 -31.97 -11.85
C LEU A 59 -87.48 -33.41 -11.46
N ASN A 60 -87.92 -34.22 -12.41
CA ASN A 60 -88.24 -35.63 -12.20
C ASN A 60 -87.10 -36.57 -12.64
N GLY A 61 -85.91 -36.06 -12.98
CA GLY A 61 -84.77 -36.88 -13.43
C GLY A 61 -84.98 -37.55 -14.79
N ARG A 62 -86.05 -37.20 -15.51
CA ARG A 62 -86.39 -37.74 -16.83
C ARG A 62 -85.64 -37.07 -17.97
N GLU A 63 -84.90 -35.99 -17.73
CA GLU A 63 -83.98 -35.39 -18.70
C GLU A 63 -82.88 -34.69 -17.89
N VAL A 64 -81.65 -34.67 -18.40
CA VAL A 64 -80.56 -33.92 -17.77
C VAL A 64 -80.49 -32.55 -18.44
N PRO A 65 -80.56 -31.43 -17.69
CA PRO A 65 -80.48 -30.11 -18.28
C PRO A 65 -79.08 -29.83 -18.85
N ARG A 66 -78.99 -28.88 -19.79
CA ARG A 66 -77.71 -28.36 -20.27
C ARG A 66 -76.98 -27.58 -19.17
N ARG A 67 -75.66 -27.48 -19.31
CA ARG A 67 -74.74 -26.80 -18.39
C ARG A 67 -75.15 -25.37 -18.04
N GLU A 68 -75.63 -24.60 -19.02
CA GLU A 68 -75.98 -23.18 -18.86
C GLU A 68 -77.14 -23.00 -17.85
N ILE A 69 -78.02 -23.99 -17.75
CA ILE A 69 -79.17 -23.98 -16.85
C ILE A 69 -78.72 -24.01 -15.39
N ALA A 70 -77.61 -24.68 -15.07
CA ALA A 70 -77.04 -24.66 -13.72
C ALA A 70 -76.63 -23.23 -13.31
N ALA A 71 -75.92 -22.51 -14.18
CA ALA A 71 -75.48 -21.15 -13.89
C ALA A 71 -76.68 -20.21 -13.70
N ARG A 72 -77.72 -20.34 -14.52
CA ARG A 72 -78.94 -19.53 -14.40
C ARG A 72 -79.76 -19.84 -13.16
N LEU A 73 -79.89 -21.10 -12.77
CA LEU A 73 -80.55 -21.48 -11.51
C LEU A 73 -79.86 -20.83 -10.32
N HIS A 74 -78.52 -20.88 -10.28
CA HIS A 74 -77.73 -20.27 -9.20
C HIS A 74 -77.77 -18.75 -9.20
N LEU A 75 -77.84 -18.10 -10.37
CA LEU A 75 -78.09 -16.66 -10.48
C LEU A 75 -79.47 -16.29 -9.90
N LEU A 76 -80.51 -17.06 -10.22
CA LEU A 76 -81.86 -16.82 -9.70
C LEU A 76 -81.98 -17.07 -8.19
N VAL A 77 -81.22 -18.03 -7.65
CA VAL A 77 -81.10 -18.23 -6.19
C VAL A 77 -80.41 -17.02 -5.55
N ALA A 78 -79.26 -16.61 -6.09
CA ALA A 78 -78.49 -15.45 -5.63
C ALA A 78 -79.32 -14.16 -5.64
N GLU A 79 -80.10 -13.92 -6.69
CA GLU A 79 -81.03 -12.78 -6.78
C GLU A 79 -82.13 -12.81 -5.71
N ARG A 80 -82.61 -14.01 -5.34
CA ARG A 80 -83.67 -14.18 -4.34
C ARG A 80 -83.14 -14.09 -2.91
N GLU A 81 -81.94 -14.59 -2.67
CA GLU A 81 -81.31 -14.62 -1.35
C GLU A 81 -80.48 -13.35 -1.08
N GLY A 82 -80.18 -12.55 -2.10
CA GLY A 82 -79.39 -11.31 -1.98
C GLY A 82 -77.89 -11.54 -1.76
N VAL A 83 -77.38 -12.72 -2.12
CA VAL A 83 -76.00 -13.17 -1.89
C VAL A 83 -75.34 -13.40 -3.25
N PRO A 84 -74.02 -13.11 -3.44
CA PRO A 84 -73.32 -13.48 -4.67
C PRO A 84 -73.38 -14.98 -4.93
N VAL A 85 -73.34 -15.37 -6.21
CA VAL A 85 -73.34 -16.78 -6.62
C VAL A 85 -72.16 -17.51 -5.99
N ASP A 86 -72.45 -18.53 -5.18
CA ASP A 86 -71.43 -19.41 -4.61
C ASP A 86 -70.87 -20.33 -5.70
N ALA A 87 -69.57 -20.15 -5.99
CA ALA A 87 -68.86 -20.94 -6.99
C ALA A 87 -68.77 -22.43 -6.61
N ASP A 88 -68.69 -22.76 -5.32
CA ASP A 88 -68.60 -24.14 -4.84
C ASP A 88 -69.96 -24.83 -4.93
N GLU A 89 -71.05 -24.09 -4.69
CA GLU A 89 -72.41 -24.59 -4.87
C GLU A 89 -72.75 -24.86 -6.34
N LEU A 90 -72.34 -23.95 -7.24
CA LEU A 90 -72.46 -24.12 -8.68
C LEU A 90 -71.63 -25.31 -9.17
N ALA A 91 -70.40 -25.49 -8.67
CA ALA A 91 -69.53 -26.61 -9.01
C ALA A 91 -70.14 -27.96 -8.58
N ARG A 92 -70.70 -28.05 -7.37
CA ARG A 92 -71.43 -29.24 -6.89
C ARG A 92 -72.62 -29.58 -7.78
N THR A 93 -73.38 -28.57 -8.19
CA THR A 93 -74.55 -28.75 -9.07
C THR A 93 -74.13 -29.20 -10.48
N ARG A 94 -73.08 -28.61 -11.06
CA ARG A 94 -72.49 -29.05 -12.34
C ARG A 94 -71.95 -30.48 -12.27
N SER A 95 -71.33 -30.86 -11.15
CA SER A 95 -70.84 -32.22 -10.91
C SER A 95 -71.97 -33.25 -10.88
N ALA A 96 -73.07 -32.95 -10.20
CA ALA A 96 -74.26 -33.80 -10.19
C ALA A 96 -74.89 -33.95 -11.58
N MET A 97 -74.96 -32.87 -12.36
CA MET A 97 -75.46 -32.90 -13.74
C MET A 97 -74.54 -33.70 -14.67
N TYR A 98 -73.22 -33.58 -14.52
CA TYR A 98 -72.26 -34.39 -15.28
C TYR A 98 -72.38 -35.88 -14.94
N ALA A 99 -72.49 -36.23 -13.66
CA ALA A 99 -72.66 -37.63 -13.22
C ALA A 99 -73.94 -38.26 -13.81
N ALA A 100 -75.04 -37.51 -13.84
CA ALA A 100 -76.29 -37.95 -14.49
C ALA A 100 -76.15 -38.04 -16.03
N ALA A 101 -75.46 -37.10 -16.67
CA ALA A 101 -75.23 -37.10 -18.11
C ALA A 101 -74.40 -38.32 -18.56
N ARG A 102 -73.40 -38.75 -17.78
CA ARG A 102 -72.56 -39.92 -18.06
C ARG A 102 -73.33 -41.23 -18.18
N VAL A 103 -74.39 -41.40 -17.39
CA VAL A 103 -75.21 -42.62 -17.40
C VAL A 103 -76.16 -42.63 -18.61
N ARG A 104 -76.60 -41.45 -19.05
CA ARG A 104 -77.73 -41.32 -19.97
C ARG A 104 -77.35 -41.04 -21.42
N SER A 105 -76.34 -40.19 -21.65
CA SER A 105 -75.97 -39.75 -22.99
C SER A 105 -74.46 -39.49 -23.11
N PRO A 106 -73.73 -40.23 -23.96
CA PRO A 106 -72.30 -40.03 -24.13
C PRO A 106 -71.97 -38.65 -24.74
N LEU A 107 -72.85 -38.09 -25.56
CA LEU A 107 -72.65 -36.78 -26.18
C LEU A 107 -72.79 -35.64 -25.17
N GLN A 108 -73.77 -35.72 -24.25
CA GLN A 108 -73.91 -34.72 -23.18
C GLN A 108 -72.75 -34.79 -22.19
N ALA A 109 -72.32 -36.01 -21.81
CA ALA A 109 -71.12 -36.18 -20.99
C ALA A 109 -69.89 -35.53 -21.65
N ARG A 110 -69.71 -35.72 -22.96
CA ARG A 110 -68.61 -35.12 -23.72
C ARG A 110 -68.69 -33.59 -23.77
N GLU A 111 -69.88 -33.01 -23.89
CA GLU A 111 -70.11 -31.56 -23.83
C GLU A 111 -69.65 -30.98 -22.48
N PHE A 112 -70.01 -31.61 -21.37
CA PHE A 112 -69.58 -31.20 -20.03
C PHE A 112 -68.06 -31.33 -19.83
N GLU A 113 -67.43 -32.39 -20.33
CA GLU A 113 -65.98 -32.57 -20.31
C GLU A 113 -65.25 -31.47 -21.07
N LEU A 114 -65.67 -31.21 -22.31
CA LEU A 114 -65.05 -30.19 -23.15
C LEU A 114 -65.22 -28.78 -22.56
N ALA A 115 -66.39 -28.48 -21.99
CA ALA A 115 -66.63 -27.20 -21.33
C ALA A 115 -65.75 -27.01 -20.08
N THR A 116 -65.60 -28.06 -19.27
CA THR A 116 -64.73 -28.03 -18.09
C THR A 116 -63.27 -27.84 -18.49
N ALA A 117 -62.79 -28.63 -19.47
CA ALA A 117 -61.44 -28.50 -20.00
C ALA A 117 -61.19 -27.11 -20.61
N HIS A 118 -62.17 -26.51 -21.27
CA HIS A 118 -62.08 -25.16 -21.80
C HIS A 118 -61.97 -24.11 -20.69
N GLU A 119 -62.78 -24.20 -19.63
CA GLU A 119 -62.67 -23.31 -18.46
C GLU A 119 -61.31 -23.45 -17.77
N ASP A 120 -60.80 -24.66 -17.63
CA ASP A 120 -59.47 -24.93 -17.06
C ASP A 120 -58.36 -24.29 -17.89
N LEU A 121 -58.38 -24.49 -19.22
CA LEU A 121 -57.43 -23.88 -20.13
C LEU A 121 -57.49 -22.35 -20.10
N CYS A 122 -58.69 -21.76 -20.03
CA CYS A 122 -58.87 -20.32 -19.90
C CYS A 122 -58.30 -19.80 -18.57
N ARG A 123 -58.51 -20.52 -17.45
CA ARG A 123 -57.92 -20.18 -16.15
C ARG A 123 -56.40 -20.29 -16.16
N HIS A 124 -55.85 -21.36 -16.71
CA HIS A 124 -54.41 -21.53 -16.85
C HIS A 124 -53.79 -20.43 -17.71
N ARG A 125 -54.39 -20.13 -18.87
CA ARG A 125 -53.93 -19.05 -19.74
C ARG A 125 -53.94 -17.70 -19.03
N ALA A 126 -55.01 -17.38 -18.28
CA ALA A 126 -55.08 -16.13 -17.52
C ALA A 126 -53.97 -16.03 -16.46
N ARG A 127 -53.71 -17.11 -15.72
CA ARG A 127 -52.62 -17.18 -14.74
C ARG A 127 -51.26 -16.98 -15.39
N THR A 128 -50.98 -17.71 -16.48
CA THR A 128 -49.69 -17.60 -17.18
C THR A 128 -49.49 -16.21 -17.79
N VAL A 129 -50.54 -15.56 -18.30
CA VAL A 129 -50.45 -14.17 -18.79
C VAL A 129 -50.13 -13.21 -17.64
N GLN A 130 -50.73 -13.40 -16.47
CA GLN A 130 -50.42 -12.60 -15.29
C GLN A 130 -48.97 -12.81 -14.83
N GLU A 131 -48.53 -14.06 -14.69
CA GLU A 131 -47.15 -14.41 -14.34
C GLU A 131 -46.14 -13.80 -15.33
N LEU A 132 -46.44 -13.82 -16.64
CA LEU A 132 -45.60 -13.18 -17.65
C LEU A 132 -45.57 -11.66 -17.52
N ALA A 133 -46.66 -11.03 -17.12
CA ALA A 133 -46.69 -9.58 -16.87
C ALA A 133 -45.85 -9.22 -15.63
N ASP A 134 -45.98 -9.99 -14.56
CA ASP A 134 -45.24 -9.78 -13.32
C ASP A 134 -43.73 -9.95 -13.55
N LEU A 135 -43.32 -11.04 -14.23
CA LEU A 135 -41.92 -11.27 -14.58
C LEU A 135 -41.33 -10.19 -15.51
N ARG A 136 -42.16 -9.61 -16.40
CA ARG A 136 -41.71 -8.49 -17.25
C ARG A 136 -41.46 -7.23 -16.43
N ASN A 137 -42.33 -6.93 -15.47
CA ASN A 137 -42.15 -5.79 -14.58
C ASN A 137 -40.90 -5.97 -13.70
N GLU A 138 -40.70 -7.15 -13.13
CA GLU A 138 -39.49 -7.47 -12.35
C GLU A 138 -38.22 -7.33 -13.19
N LEU A 139 -38.23 -7.79 -14.44
CA LEU A 139 -37.10 -7.64 -15.35
C LEU A 139 -36.81 -6.18 -15.68
N GLU A 140 -37.82 -5.35 -15.86
CA GLU A 140 -37.65 -3.91 -16.09
C GLU A 140 -37.07 -3.20 -14.87
N ASP A 141 -37.57 -3.52 -13.67
CA ASP A 141 -37.03 -3.00 -12.41
C ASP A 141 -35.57 -3.40 -12.21
N GLU A 142 -35.22 -4.66 -12.47
CA GLU A 142 -33.85 -5.13 -12.33
C GLU A 142 -32.90 -4.50 -13.36
N ARG A 143 -33.38 -4.29 -14.60
CA ARG A 143 -32.64 -3.53 -15.61
C ARG A 143 -32.40 -2.08 -15.18
N LYS A 144 -33.38 -1.46 -14.52
CA LYS A 144 -33.22 -0.11 -13.98
C LYS A 144 -32.20 -0.08 -12.84
N ARG A 145 -32.33 -0.97 -11.85
CA ARG A 145 -31.35 -1.10 -10.75
C ARG A 145 -29.94 -1.33 -11.25
N ARG A 146 -29.78 -2.19 -12.26
CA ARG A 146 -28.47 -2.44 -12.88
C ARG A 146 -27.89 -1.19 -13.53
N LYS A 147 -28.70 -0.43 -14.29
CA LYS A 147 -28.24 0.84 -14.90
C LYS A 147 -27.82 1.86 -13.83
N ASP A 148 -28.60 1.98 -12.76
CA ASP A 148 -28.29 2.89 -11.65
C ASP A 148 -26.98 2.48 -10.95
N ALA A 149 -26.76 1.17 -10.76
CA ALA A 149 -25.52 0.64 -10.20
C ALA A 149 -24.32 0.85 -11.13
N GLU A 150 -24.46 0.61 -12.43
CA GLU A 150 -23.41 0.85 -13.43
C GLU A 150 -23.02 2.35 -13.47
N ALA A 151 -24.00 3.26 -13.43
CA ALA A 151 -23.74 4.70 -13.35
C ALA A 151 -23.05 5.11 -12.04
N ALA A 152 -23.41 4.50 -10.90
CA ALA A 152 -22.75 4.74 -9.63
C ALA A 152 -21.27 4.28 -9.66
N LEU A 153 -20.99 3.12 -10.25
CA LEU A 153 -19.63 2.61 -10.42
C LEU A 153 -18.79 3.51 -11.35
N GLU A 154 -19.38 4.00 -12.45
CA GLU A 154 -18.70 4.94 -13.35
C GLU A 154 -18.31 6.24 -12.62
N ASN A 155 -19.24 6.81 -11.85
CA ASN A 155 -18.99 8.01 -11.04
C ASN A 155 -17.88 7.79 -10.00
N LEU A 156 -17.87 6.64 -9.33
CA LEU A 156 -16.78 6.28 -8.40
C LEU A 156 -15.43 6.18 -9.13
N GLY A 157 -15.42 5.59 -10.33
CA GLY A 157 -14.22 5.49 -11.16
C GLY A 157 -13.72 6.84 -11.71
N ILE A 158 -14.60 7.84 -11.87
CA ILE A 158 -14.20 9.21 -12.21
C ILE A 158 -13.54 9.88 -10.99
N ARG A 159 -14.20 9.83 -9.83
CA ARG A 159 -13.69 10.42 -8.57
C ARG A 159 -12.34 9.83 -8.18
N SER A 160 -12.17 8.51 -8.24
CA SER A 160 -10.89 7.87 -7.89
C SER A 160 -9.74 8.31 -8.81
N ARG A 161 -10.02 8.52 -10.10
CA ARG A 161 -9.03 9.05 -11.06
C ARG A 161 -8.69 10.51 -10.78
N GLU A 162 -9.65 11.32 -10.35
CA GLU A 162 -9.41 12.70 -9.94
C GLU A 162 -8.57 12.78 -8.66
N GLU A 163 -8.90 12.00 -7.64
CA GLU A 163 -8.11 11.87 -6.41
C GLU A 163 -6.68 11.42 -6.69
N ALA A 164 -6.50 10.41 -7.56
CA ALA A 164 -5.17 9.94 -7.96
C ALA A 164 -4.36 11.04 -8.67
N ARG A 165 -5.01 11.85 -9.53
CA ARG A 165 -4.35 13.00 -10.18
C ARG A 165 -3.94 14.05 -9.17
N MET A 166 -4.79 14.37 -8.19
CA MET A 166 -4.49 15.34 -7.14
C MET A 166 -3.29 14.88 -6.30
N LEU A 167 -3.31 13.65 -5.79
CA LEU A 167 -2.19 13.09 -5.01
C LEU A 167 -0.89 13.02 -5.82
N THR A 168 -0.98 12.72 -7.12
CA THR A 168 0.19 12.74 -8.00
C THR A 168 0.75 14.15 -8.12
N GLY A 169 -0.11 15.17 -8.30
CA GLY A 169 0.30 16.57 -8.33
C GLY A 169 0.94 17.04 -7.01
N GLU A 170 0.37 16.64 -5.87
CA GLU A 170 0.93 16.94 -4.54
C GLU A 170 2.31 16.29 -4.34
N ARG A 171 2.46 15.02 -4.75
CA ARG A 171 3.74 14.31 -4.72
C ARG A 171 4.77 15.03 -5.57
N ASP A 172 4.42 15.39 -6.81
CA ASP A 172 5.36 16.03 -7.73
C ASP A 172 5.78 17.42 -7.22
N ALA A 173 4.85 18.21 -6.67
CA ALA A 173 5.16 19.47 -6.01
C ALA A 173 6.07 19.29 -4.78
N ALA A 174 5.87 18.22 -4.00
CA ALA A 174 6.74 17.90 -2.86
C ALA A 174 8.14 17.50 -3.31
N LEU A 175 8.27 16.71 -4.38
CA LEU A 175 9.56 16.33 -4.96
C LEU A 175 10.33 17.56 -5.49
N ASP A 176 9.64 18.47 -6.17
CA ASP A 176 10.23 19.74 -6.61
C ASP A 176 10.73 20.57 -5.43
N ARG A 177 9.95 20.62 -4.34
CA ARG A 177 10.35 21.32 -3.12
C ARG A 177 11.58 20.70 -2.46
N ILE A 178 11.66 19.37 -2.41
CA ILE A 178 12.84 18.67 -1.90
C ILE A 178 14.07 19.01 -2.74
N ALA A 179 13.97 18.94 -4.08
CA ALA A 179 15.08 19.28 -4.96
C ALA A 179 15.56 20.73 -4.79
N GLN A 180 14.63 21.68 -4.57
CA GLN A 180 14.99 23.06 -4.23
C GLN A 180 15.76 23.15 -2.89
N LEU A 181 15.30 22.46 -1.85
CA LEU A 181 15.95 22.46 -0.55
C LEU A 181 17.34 21.82 -0.63
N GLU A 182 17.50 20.71 -1.34
CA GLU A 182 18.80 20.07 -1.57
C GLU A 182 19.77 21.02 -2.31
N ASN A 183 19.28 21.76 -3.30
CA ASN A 183 20.07 22.79 -3.97
C ASN A 183 20.53 23.89 -2.99
N GLN A 184 19.63 24.37 -2.14
CA GLN A 184 19.95 25.39 -1.13
C GLN A 184 20.98 24.87 -0.12
N ILE A 185 20.83 23.62 0.35
CA ILE A 185 21.80 22.97 1.25
C ILE A 185 23.17 22.86 0.57
N ARG A 186 23.22 22.43 -0.69
CA ARG A 186 24.48 22.35 -1.45
C ARG A 186 25.18 23.70 -1.58
N GLN A 187 24.42 24.75 -1.89
CA GLN A 187 24.94 26.12 -1.98
C GLN A 187 25.46 26.62 -0.62
N ALA A 188 24.67 26.46 0.45
CA ALA A 188 25.07 26.86 1.79
C ALA A 188 26.33 26.10 2.26
N GLY A 189 26.40 24.79 2.01
CA GLY A 189 27.58 23.98 2.32
C GLY A 189 28.83 24.40 1.55
N ALA A 190 28.69 24.86 0.29
CA ALA A 190 29.82 25.40 -0.47
C ALA A 190 30.33 26.72 0.12
N VAL A 191 29.43 27.60 0.56
CA VAL A 191 29.79 28.85 1.24
C VAL A 191 30.51 28.56 2.56
N LEU A 192 30.00 27.62 3.36
CA LEU A 192 30.65 27.22 4.62
C LEU A 192 32.08 26.72 4.40
N ARG A 193 32.30 25.82 3.44
CA ARG A 193 33.65 25.34 3.09
C ARG A 193 34.60 26.46 2.67
N LEU A 194 34.09 27.49 1.97
CA LEU A 194 34.90 28.65 1.63
C LEU A 194 35.28 29.44 2.89
N ARG A 195 34.33 29.69 3.78
CA ARG A 195 34.58 30.40 5.05
C ARG A 195 35.53 29.64 5.98
N GLU A 196 35.40 28.31 6.06
CA GLU A 196 36.34 27.47 6.82
C GLU A 196 37.77 27.60 6.29
N ARG A 197 37.95 27.67 4.97
CA ARG A 197 39.25 27.93 4.35
C ARG A 197 39.77 29.34 4.65
N ASP A 198 38.91 30.35 4.58
CA ASP A 198 39.27 31.73 4.92
C ASP A 198 39.75 31.82 6.38
N VAL A 199 39.02 31.20 7.32
CA VAL A 199 39.39 31.16 8.75
C VAL A 199 40.73 30.45 8.93
N ALA A 200 40.92 29.27 8.34
CA ALA A 200 42.18 28.54 8.45
C ALA A 200 43.39 29.33 7.87
N ALA A 201 43.17 30.10 6.80
CA ALA A 201 44.20 30.97 6.24
C ALA A 201 44.51 32.16 7.17
N LEU A 202 43.49 32.75 7.80
CA LEU A 202 43.67 33.81 8.79
C LEU A 202 44.40 33.30 10.04
N ASP A 203 44.07 32.12 10.54
CA ASP A 203 44.78 31.50 11.68
C ASP A 203 46.27 31.28 11.38
N GLN A 204 46.59 30.86 10.15
CA GLN A 204 47.99 30.72 9.70
C GLN A 204 48.71 32.06 9.65
N LEU A 205 48.06 33.11 9.13
CA LEU A 205 48.63 34.46 9.09
C LEU A 205 48.84 35.01 10.50
N MET A 206 47.85 34.87 11.39
CA MET A 206 47.96 35.27 12.79
C MET A 206 49.14 34.58 13.48
N SER A 207 49.26 33.25 13.34
CA SER A 207 50.38 32.50 13.92
C SER A 207 51.73 32.94 13.35
N ALA A 208 51.80 33.29 12.06
CA ALA A 208 53.03 33.81 11.46
C ALA A 208 53.40 35.18 12.04
N THR A 209 52.43 36.08 12.16
CA THR A 209 52.61 37.40 12.77
C THR A 209 53.02 37.32 14.24
N ASP A 210 52.39 36.46 15.04
CA ASP A 210 52.76 36.25 16.45
C ASP A 210 54.22 35.78 16.58
N THR A 211 54.67 34.93 15.65
CA THR A 211 56.05 34.45 15.62
C THR A 211 57.03 35.57 15.30
N GLU A 212 56.70 36.42 14.31
CA GLU A 212 57.52 37.59 13.99
C GLU A 212 57.62 38.53 15.19
N LEU A 213 56.50 38.84 15.86
CA LEU A 213 56.48 39.73 17.03
C LEU A 213 57.39 39.22 18.16
N VAL A 214 57.32 37.94 18.51
CA VAL A 214 58.22 37.33 19.52
C VAL A 214 59.69 37.47 19.11
N LEU A 215 60.02 37.26 17.83
CA LEU A 215 61.39 37.44 17.34
C LEU A 215 61.85 38.89 17.40
N TRP A 216 60.96 39.84 17.14
CA TRP A 216 61.24 41.27 17.28
C TRP A 216 61.49 41.68 18.73
N GLU A 217 60.67 41.21 19.66
CA GLU A 217 60.81 41.48 21.10
C GLU A 217 62.12 40.93 21.69
N MET A 218 62.63 39.82 21.14
CA MET A 218 63.84 39.14 21.63
C MET A 218 65.15 39.56 20.94
N GLY A 219 65.16 40.68 20.20
CA GLY A 219 66.38 41.27 19.63
C GLY A 219 66.44 41.32 18.09
N GLY A 220 65.33 41.07 17.40
CA GLY A 220 65.19 41.25 15.96
C GLY A 220 65.55 40.01 15.11
N PRO A 221 65.32 40.08 13.78
CA PRO A 221 65.41 38.91 12.89
C PRO A 221 66.87 38.53 12.60
N GLY A 222 67.51 37.85 13.55
CA GLY A 222 68.83 37.22 13.38
C GLY A 222 68.79 35.84 12.72
N GLY A 223 67.66 35.44 12.12
CA GLY A 223 67.45 34.09 11.59
C GLY A 223 67.55 33.00 12.65
N LEU A 224 68.09 31.83 12.29
CA LEU A 224 68.29 30.70 13.22
C LEU A 224 69.21 31.05 14.40
N THR A 225 70.14 31.98 14.19
CA THR A 225 71.03 32.51 15.24
C THR A 225 70.27 33.33 16.29
N GLY A 226 69.27 34.13 15.87
CA GLY A 226 68.40 34.87 16.80
C GLY A 226 67.45 33.94 17.57
N ILE A 227 66.90 32.93 16.88
CA ILE A 227 66.12 31.86 17.48
C ILE A 227 66.92 31.09 18.55
N ARG A 228 68.16 30.72 18.21
CA ARG A 228 69.07 30.03 19.14
C ARG A 228 69.31 30.88 20.37
N ALA A 229 69.62 32.17 20.19
CA ALA A 229 69.82 33.09 21.30
C ALA A 229 68.57 33.22 22.18
N ALA A 230 67.38 33.33 21.58
CA ALA A 230 66.13 33.42 22.31
C ALA A 230 65.83 32.16 23.15
N VAL A 231 66.00 30.97 22.57
CA VAL A 231 65.83 29.70 23.29
C VAL A 231 66.86 29.56 24.42
N VAL A 232 68.11 29.98 24.19
CA VAL A 232 69.16 30.01 25.22
C VAL A 232 68.77 30.96 26.36
N CYS A 233 68.33 32.18 26.06
CA CYS A 233 67.91 33.16 27.06
C CYS A 233 66.71 32.68 27.88
N LEU A 234 65.71 32.06 27.25
CA LEU A 234 64.54 31.52 27.96
C LEU A 234 64.93 30.39 28.92
N ARG A 235 65.85 29.50 28.51
CA ARG A 235 66.33 28.44 29.39
C ARG A 235 67.24 28.95 30.50
N ASP A 236 68.07 29.95 30.22
CA ASP A 236 68.90 30.59 31.25
C ASP A 236 68.05 31.39 32.27
N ALA A 237 66.78 31.67 31.95
CA ALA A 237 65.80 32.28 32.84
C ALA A 237 64.85 31.26 33.52
N ASP A 238 65.13 29.96 33.44
CA ASP A 238 64.29 28.86 33.94
C ASP A 238 62.87 28.79 33.33
N GLU A 239 62.65 29.40 32.15
CA GLU A 239 61.37 29.38 31.42
C GLU A 239 61.29 28.23 30.40
N ASP A 240 61.56 26.99 30.85
CA ASP A 240 61.67 25.82 29.97
C ASP A 240 60.40 25.57 29.13
N ALA A 241 59.22 25.76 29.71
CA ALA A 241 57.96 25.59 29.00
C ALA A 241 57.76 26.63 27.87
N ALA A 242 58.32 27.83 28.00
CA ALA A 242 58.27 28.86 26.96
C ALA A 242 59.30 28.55 25.86
N ALA A 243 60.48 28.07 26.23
CA ALA A 243 61.51 27.60 25.29
C ALA A 243 61.00 26.43 24.44
N ASP A 244 60.31 25.46 25.04
CA ASP A 244 59.78 24.29 24.32
C ASP A 244 58.64 24.69 23.38
N ARG A 245 57.74 25.58 23.79
CA ARG A 245 56.71 26.15 22.90
C ARG A 245 57.30 26.95 21.74
N LEU A 246 58.44 27.61 21.93
CA LEU A 246 59.15 28.31 20.86
C LEU A 246 59.72 27.30 19.87
N ILE A 247 60.34 26.22 20.37
CA ILE A 247 60.89 25.12 19.56
C ILE A 247 59.81 24.41 18.74
N GLU A 248 58.67 24.07 19.33
CA GLU A 248 57.55 23.44 18.62
C GLU A 248 57.00 24.34 17.50
N ARG A 249 56.95 25.66 17.72
CA ARG A 249 56.54 26.64 16.70
C ARG A 249 57.58 26.77 15.58
N ILE A 250 58.87 26.74 15.88
CA ILE A 250 59.96 26.76 14.88
C ILE A 250 59.89 25.54 13.97
N ALA A 251 59.59 24.36 14.52
CA ALA A 251 59.40 23.13 13.74
C ALA A 251 58.31 23.28 12.66
N CYS A 252 57.33 24.14 12.89
CA CYS A 252 56.25 24.44 11.95
C CYS A 252 56.62 25.53 10.93
N GLY A 253 57.47 26.50 11.30
CA GLY A 253 57.79 27.67 10.48
C GLY A 253 59.04 27.55 9.58
N TYR A 254 60.04 26.76 9.95
CA TYR A 254 61.32 26.68 9.25
C TYR A 254 61.52 25.37 8.48
N SER A 255 62.49 25.30 7.56
CA SER A 255 62.76 24.06 6.82
C SER A 255 63.23 22.96 7.78
N VAL A 256 62.85 21.70 7.53
CA VAL A 256 63.27 20.57 8.39
C VAL A 256 64.81 20.48 8.48
N ARG A 257 65.53 20.90 7.44
CA ARG A 257 67.00 20.99 7.44
C ARG A 257 67.51 22.02 8.45
N ASP A 258 66.88 23.20 8.49
CA ASP A 258 67.27 24.28 9.40
C ASP A 258 66.97 23.96 10.86
N VAL A 259 65.82 23.32 11.11
CA VAL A 259 65.44 22.83 12.44
C VAL A 259 66.47 21.82 12.93
N MET A 260 66.85 20.84 12.10
CA MET A 260 67.83 19.82 12.52
C MET A 260 69.25 20.37 12.67
N ARG A 261 69.65 21.39 11.90
CA ARG A 261 70.90 22.12 12.13
C ARG A 261 70.91 22.79 13.51
N LEU A 262 69.78 23.39 13.90
CA LEU A 262 69.62 24.02 15.21
C LEU A 262 69.74 22.99 16.35
N VAL A 263 69.14 21.79 16.20
CA VAL A 263 69.30 20.68 17.15
C VAL A 263 70.77 20.30 17.33
N ALA A 264 71.51 20.09 16.23
CA ALA A 264 72.93 19.74 16.27
C ALA A 264 73.78 20.82 16.96
N GLU A 265 73.46 22.10 16.75
CA GLU A 265 74.13 23.20 17.45
C GLU A 265 73.86 23.20 18.96
N PHE A 266 72.65 22.86 19.39
CA PHE A 266 72.32 22.72 20.81
C PHE A 266 73.03 21.53 21.47
N GLU A 267 73.08 20.39 20.78
CA GLU A 267 73.83 19.21 21.25
C GLU A 267 75.33 19.52 21.39
N ALA A 268 75.92 20.25 20.42
CA ALA A 268 77.32 20.67 20.47
C ALA A 268 77.64 21.60 21.66
N MET A 269 76.67 22.40 22.12
CA MET A 269 76.82 23.26 23.30
C MET A 269 76.71 22.52 24.63
N ARG A 270 76.45 21.20 24.64
CA ARG A 270 76.23 20.36 25.84
C ARG A 270 75.18 20.90 26.81
N ARG A 271 74.22 21.69 26.33
CA ARG A 271 73.09 22.14 27.12
C ARG A 271 71.98 21.09 27.06
N VAL A 272 71.21 20.95 28.14
CA VAL A 272 70.05 20.05 28.18
C VAL A 272 69.09 20.49 27.09
N TYR A 273 68.90 19.66 26.07
CA TYR A 273 68.04 19.92 24.92
C TYR A 273 67.16 18.71 24.66
N ASP A 274 65.84 18.91 24.71
CA ASP A 274 64.87 17.87 24.41
C ASP A 274 64.76 17.66 22.89
N SER A 275 65.72 16.91 22.33
CA SER A 275 65.69 16.49 20.92
C SER A 275 64.43 15.70 20.61
N THR A 276 63.93 14.91 21.55
CA THR A 276 62.70 14.11 21.42
C THR A 276 61.45 14.98 21.27
N GLY A 277 61.38 16.12 21.96
CA GLY A 277 60.31 17.11 21.82
C GLY A 277 60.24 17.71 20.42
N VAL A 278 61.38 18.03 19.82
CA VAL A 278 61.48 18.60 18.46
C VAL A 278 61.05 17.59 17.41
N GLU A 279 61.55 16.36 17.54
CA GLU A 279 61.23 15.25 16.63
C GLU A 279 59.74 14.93 16.67
N ARG A 280 59.12 14.96 17.86
CA ARG A 280 57.68 14.84 18.05
C ARG A 280 56.92 15.98 17.37
N ALA A 281 57.37 17.21 17.51
CA ALA A 281 56.74 18.37 16.89
C ALA A 281 56.79 18.29 15.36
N LEU A 282 57.95 17.94 14.80
CA LEU A 282 58.14 17.70 13.37
C LEU A 282 57.20 16.60 12.86
N ALA A 283 57.10 15.48 13.59
CA ALA A 283 56.22 14.37 13.24
C ALA A 283 54.73 14.74 13.22
N ARG A 284 54.27 15.51 14.22
CA ARG A 284 52.85 15.82 14.42
C ARG A 284 52.35 16.96 13.56
N LEU A 285 53.13 18.03 13.47
CA LEU A 285 52.64 19.34 13.06
C LEU A 285 53.09 19.74 11.65
N ARG A 286 54.04 19.01 11.04
CA ARG A 286 54.57 19.34 9.72
C ARG A 286 53.79 18.71 8.57
N LYS A 287 53.86 19.37 7.40
CA LYS A 287 53.35 18.83 6.14
C LYS A 287 54.07 17.51 5.78
N PRO A 288 53.34 16.41 5.54
CA PRO A 288 53.89 15.08 5.22
C PRO A 288 54.90 15.07 4.06
N VAL A 289 54.67 15.91 3.04
CA VAL A 289 55.51 15.97 1.83
C VAL A 289 56.89 16.59 2.12
N ASP A 290 56.94 17.63 2.96
CA ASP A 290 58.21 18.26 3.38
C ASP A 290 59.07 17.26 4.17
N LEU A 291 58.43 16.51 5.07
CA LEU A 291 59.07 15.44 5.84
C LEU A 291 59.61 14.34 4.93
N PHE A 292 58.83 13.93 3.92
CA PHE A 292 59.28 12.95 2.92
C PHE A 292 60.53 13.43 2.18
N HIS A 293 60.53 14.64 1.62
CA HIS A 293 61.72 15.18 0.92
C HIS A 293 62.93 15.30 1.85
N TRP A 294 62.70 15.55 3.14
CA TRP A 294 63.77 15.49 4.12
C TRP A 294 64.21 14.04 4.38
N LEU A 295 63.32 13.08 4.58
CA LEU A 295 63.73 11.70 4.84
C LEU A 295 64.39 11.00 3.64
N SER A 296 64.15 11.46 2.41
CA SER A 296 64.65 10.83 1.18
C SER A 296 65.98 11.38 0.65
N GLY A 297 66.51 12.50 1.19
CA GLY A 297 67.73 13.11 0.62
C GLY A 297 69.03 12.40 1.00
N GLU A 298 69.96 12.26 0.05
CA GLU A 298 71.28 11.64 0.23
C GLU A 298 72.23 12.48 1.12
N GLY A 299 73.11 11.81 1.88
CA GLY A 299 74.18 12.47 2.66
C GLY A 299 73.82 12.93 4.09
N ARG A 300 72.79 12.33 4.72
CA ARG A 300 72.34 12.71 6.07
C ARG A 300 72.94 11.80 7.14
N GLU A 301 73.19 12.34 8.32
CA GLU A 301 73.62 11.55 9.47
C GLU A 301 72.59 10.44 9.76
N SER A 302 73.03 9.19 9.69
CA SER A 302 72.16 8.02 9.79
C SER A 302 71.36 7.97 11.10
N LYS A 303 71.89 8.59 12.16
CA LYS A 303 71.25 8.69 13.47
C LYS A 303 70.05 9.65 13.44
N ALA A 304 70.26 10.91 13.05
CA ALA A 304 69.19 11.93 12.98
C ALA A 304 68.02 11.51 12.06
N ARG A 305 68.32 10.80 10.96
CA ARG A 305 67.29 10.25 10.06
C ARG A 305 66.45 9.16 10.75
N SER A 306 67.10 8.30 11.55
CA SER A 306 66.44 7.23 12.30
C SER A 306 65.55 7.78 13.42
N ASP A 307 66.03 8.79 14.13
CA ASP A 307 65.33 9.37 15.28
C ASP A 307 64.04 10.09 14.81
N VAL A 308 64.14 10.92 13.78
CA VAL A 308 62.96 11.57 13.15
C VAL A 308 61.99 10.54 12.58
N LEU A 309 62.48 9.47 11.94
CA LEU A 309 61.60 8.42 11.39
C LEU A 309 60.84 7.68 12.50
N THR A 310 61.51 7.42 13.63
CA THR A 310 60.90 6.81 14.81
C THR A 310 59.85 7.73 15.41
N ALA A 311 60.12 9.02 15.51
CA ALA A 311 59.16 10.00 15.97
C ALA A 311 57.95 10.15 15.01
N VAL A 312 58.17 10.12 13.70
CA VAL A 312 57.10 10.10 12.69
C VAL A 312 56.20 8.90 12.89
N ALA A 313 56.77 7.69 12.99
CA ALA A 313 55.99 6.48 13.25
C ALA A 313 55.18 6.60 14.56
N SER A 314 55.82 7.08 15.63
CA SER A 314 55.24 7.15 16.98
C SER A 314 54.12 8.18 17.09
N PHE A 315 54.30 9.37 16.52
CA PHE A 315 53.50 10.54 16.87
C PHE A 315 52.69 11.14 15.70
N ALA A 316 53.05 10.88 14.43
CA ALA A 316 52.34 11.48 13.31
C ALA A 316 50.89 10.93 13.19
N PRO A 317 49.89 11.76 12.84
CA PRO A 317 48.54 11.30 12.51
C PRO A 317 48.55 10.20 11.44
N VAL A 318 47.55 9.30 11.46
CA VAL A 318 47.52 8.16 10.54
C VAL A 318 47.44 8.63 9.09
N GLU A 319 46.70 9.70 8.82
CA GLU A 319 46.58 10.33 7.51
C GLU A 319 47.93 10.87 7.01
N HIS A 320 48.79 11.32 7.93
CA HIS A 320 50.14 11.78 7.60
C HIS A 320 51.03 10.60 7.23
N LEU A 321 50.94 9.49 7.96
CA LEU A 321 51.67 8.26 7.66
C LEU A 321 51.26 7.68 6.30
N VAL A 322 49.95 7.65 5.99
CA VAL A 322 49.43 7.24 4.68
C VAL A 322 49.97 8.15 3.56
N ARG A 323 50.03 9.46 3.77
CA ARG A 323 50.58 10.42 2.79
C ARG A 323 52.10 10.26 2.59
N ILE A 324 52.87 9.99 3.64
CA ILE A 324 54.32 9.74 3.52
C ILE A 324 54.53 8.42 2.78
N HIS A 325 53.79 7.37 3.13
CA HIS A 325 53.83 6.08 2.44
C HIS A 325 53.51 6.24 0.95
N LYS A 326 52.42 6.93 0.62
CA LYS A 326 52.07 7.28 -0.76
C LYS A 326 53.23 7.97 -1.49
N ALA A 327 53.82 9.01 -0.89
CA ALA A 327 54.96 9.71 -1.48
C ALA A 327 56.17 8.78 -1.69
N CYS A 328 56.44 7.85 -0.77
CA CYS A 328 57.52 6.88 -0.94
C CYS A 328 57.28 5.95 -2.14
N VAL A 329 56.05 5.48 -2.34
CA VAL A 329 55.69 4.63 -3.49
C VAL A 329 55.77 5.42 -4.80
N GLU A 330 55.17 6.61 -4.85
CA GLU A 330 55.16 7.46 -6.06
C GLU A 330 56.56 7.90 -6.50
N HIS A 331 57.47 8.12 -5.55
CA HIS A 331 58.85 8.54 -5.83
C HIS A 331 59.88 7.39 -5.80
N GLY A 332 59.43 6.13 -5.76
CA GLY A 332 60.31 4.95 -5.84
C GLY A 332 61.30 4.78 -4.67
N SER A 333 61.01 5.37 -3.51
CA SER A 333 61.86 5.34 -2.31
C SER A 333 61.60 4.09 -1.45
N SER A 334 61.88 2.91 -2.00
CA SER A 334 61.57 1.60 -1.36
C SER A 334 62.27 1.38 -0.02
N GLU A 335 63.51 1.86 0.12
CA GLU A 335 64.26 1.77 1.38
C GLU A 335 63.61 2.59 2.50
N LEU A 336 63.12 3.80 2.18
CA LEU A 336 62.45 4.66 3.14
C LEU A 336 61.08 4.10 3.51
N ASP A 337 60.31 3.59 2.54
CA ASP A 337 59.02 2.94 2.81
C ASP A 337 59.21 1.72 3.71
N GLN A 338 60.23 0.90 3.46
CA GLN A 338 60.54 -0.25 4.30
C GLN A 338 60.96 0.19 5.71
N ALA A 339 61.76 1.25 5.84
CA ALA A 339 62.18 1.78 7.14
C ALA A 339 60.98 2.35 7.93
N LEU A 340 60.08 3.08 7.26
CA LEU A 340 58.83 3.60 7.85
C LEU A 340 57.96 2.46 8.37
N ARG A 341 57.72 1.43 7.55
CA ARG A 341 56.94 0.23 7.96
C ARG A 341 57.59 -0.49 9.13
N LYS A 342 58.91 -0.66 9.13
CA LYS A 342 59.66 -1.27 10.25
C LYS A 342 59.51 -0.46 11.55
N ALA A 343 59.57 0.87 11.46
CA ALA A 343 59.36 1.76 12.60
C ALA A 343 57.92 1.70 13.10
N MET A 344 56.92 1.75 12.21
CA MET A 344 55.50 1.60 12.57
C MET A 344 55.20 0.26 13.26
N VAL A 345 55.81 -0.84 12.81
CA VAL A 345 55.68 -2.15 13.47
C VAL A 345 56.33 -2.17 14.84
N ALA A 346 57.52 -1.55 14.99
CA ALA A 346 58.18 -1.42 16.29
C ALA A 346 57.33 -0.64 17.29
N GLU A 347 56.73 0.47 16.84
CA GLU A 347 55.84 1.34 17.63
C GLU A 347 54.39 0.82 17.74
N ARG A 348 54.12 -0.40 17.27
CA ARG A 348 52.79 -1.05 17.29
C ARG A 348 51.66 -0.23 16.67
N ARG A 349 51.97 0.59 15.66
CA ARG A 349 50.99 1.44 14.96
C ARG A 349 50.20 0.60 13.95
N ALA A 350 48.93 0.97 13.79
CA ALA A 350 48.00 0.37 12.83
C ALA A 350 47.25 1.47 12.09
N VAL A 351 46.80 1.15 10.87
CA VAL A 351 45.95 2.02 10.07
C VAL A 351 44.50 1.53 10.26
N PRO A 352 43.58 2.37 10.77
CA PRO A 352 42.18 2.02 10.98
C PRO A 352 41.44 1.59 9.71
N GLU A 353 40.40 0.76 9.84
CA GLU A 353 39.61 0.22 8.72
C GLU A 353 38.59 1.21 8.13
N ASP A 354 38.23 2.24 8.89
CA ASP A 354 37.33 3.33 8.50
C ASP A 354 37.97 4.35 7.56
N ILE A 355 39.29 4.28 7.33
CA ILE A 355 39.99 5.08 6.33
C ILE A 355 39.92 4.37 4.98
N ASP A 356 38.91 4.74 4.18
CA ASP A 356 38.68 4.26 2.82
C ASP A 356 39.56 5.00 1.79
N ASP A 357 40.86 4.70 1.82
CA ASP A 357 41.87 5.19 0.87
C ASP A 357 42.70 4.01 0.34
N VAL A 358 42.91 3.95 -0.98
CA VAL A 358 43.69 2.90 -1.66
C VAL A 358 45.09 2.76 -1.07
N TRP A 359 45.72 3.87 -0.67
CA TRP A 359 47.05 3.87 -0.05
C TRP A 359 47.01 3.44 1.43
N ALA A 360 45.89 3.65 2.11
CA ALA A 360 45.67 3.12 3.45
C ALA A 360 45.51 1.60 3.41
N GLU A 361 44.86 1.05 2.39
CA GLU A 361 44.78 -0.40 2.18
C GLU A 361 46.14 -1.02 1.80
N ASP A 362 46.91 -0.38 0.91
CA ASP A 362 48.26 -0.84 0.55
C ASP A 362 49.19 -0.87 1.78
N LEU A 363 49.18 0.20 2.57
CA LEU A 363 49.97 0.28 3.81
C LEU A 363 49.55 -0.80 4.82
N ARG A 364 48.26 -1.08 4.98
CA ARG A 364 47.75 -2.17 5.84
C ARG A 364 48.29 -3.53 5.42
N LYS A 365 48.15 -3.88 4.14
CA LYS A 365 48.69 -5.13 3.58
C LYS A 365 50.20 -5.23 3.79
N GLY A 366 50.89 -4.12 3.58
CA GLY A 366 52.30 -3.95 3.83
C GLY A 366 52.76 -4.24 5.25
N LEU A 367 52.05 -3.68 6.23
CA LEU A 367 52.34 -3.89 7.65
C LEU A 367 52.02 -5.32 8.11
N ALA A 368 50.96 -5.93 7.57
CA ALA A 368 50.60 -7.32 7.85
C ALA A 368 51.70 -8.28 7.36
N ALA A 369 52.13 -8.15 6.10
CA ALA A 369 53.20 -8.97 5.53
C ALA A 369 54.52 -8.84 6.32
N LEU A 370 54.86 -7.62 6.77
CA LEU A 370 56.08 -7.38 7.54
C LEU A 370 56.02 -7.97 8.96
N LYS A 371 54.82 -8.01 9.58
CA LYS A 371 54.60 -8.66 10.88
C LYS A 371 54.72 -10.18 10.77
N GLU A 372 54.13 -10.78 9.74
CA GLU A 372 54.24 -12.22 9.48
C GLU A 372 55.68 -12.65 9.19
N TRP A 373 56.42 -11.86 8.42
CA TRP A 373 57.83 -12.11 8.15
C TRP A 373 58.72 -12.04 9.41
N ARG A 374 58.46 -11.09 10.33
CA ARG A 374 59.15 -11.01 11.63
C ARG A 374 58.79 -12.15 12.58
N ALA A 375 57.56 -12.67 12.50
CA ALA A 375 57.12 -13.80 13.33
C ALA A 375 57.70 -15.15 12.86
N THR A 376 58.17 -15.23 11.61
CA THR A 376 58.69 -16.45 10.97
C THR A 376 60.20 -16.44 10.72
N SER A 377 60.87 -15.31 10.95
CA SER A 377 62.34 -15.19 10.88
C SER A 377 62.93 -15.31 12.30
N PRO A 378 63.91 -16.20 12.54
CA PRO A 378 64.47 -16.49 13.86
C PRO A 378 65.26 -15.34 14.50
#